data_AF-A0A8S3EXB3-F1
#
_entry.id   AF-A0A8S3EXB3-F1
#
_cell.length_a   1.000
_cell.length_b   1.000
_cell.length_c   1.000
_cell.angle_alpha   90.00
_cell.angle_beta   90.00
_cell.angle_gamma   90.00
#
_symmetry.space_group_name_H-M   'P 1'
#
loop_
_entity.id
_entity.type
_entity.pdbx_description
1 polymer ?
#
loop_
_entity_poly.entity_id
_entity_poly.type
_entity_poly.pdbx_seq_one_letter_code
_entity_poly.pdbx_strand_id
1 'polypeptide(L)' 'MLMKFGDVESGERIFRSIKVKGAKIYGALMNGYNLNGESWKCFKIFEEMKEKD' A
#
# COMPACT_ATOMS: atom_id res chain seq x y z
N MET A 1 5.68 4.57 7.99
CA MET A 1 7.03 5.02 8.40
C MET A 1 8.07 4.60 7.35
N LEU A 2 8.16 3.32 6.96
CA LEU A 2 9.09 2.84 5.92
C LEU A 2 8.94 3.56 4.57
N MET A 3 7.75 3.50 3.96
CA MET A 3 7.51 4.15 2.67
C MET A 3 7.66 5.68 2.76
N LYS A 4 7.44 6.29 3.92
CA LYS A 4 7.64 7.74 4.11
C LYS A 4 9.12 8.15 3.94
N PHE A 5 10.04 7.21 4.15
CA PHE A 5 11.48 7.43 4.02
C PHE A 5 12.07 6.83 2.72
N GLY A 6 11.23 6.47 1.76
CA GLY A 6 11.69 5.92 0.48
C GLY A 6 11.83 4.40 0.44
N ASP A 7 11.71 3.69 1.56
CA ASP A 7 11.73 2.23 1.58
C ASP A 7 10.35 1.66 1.22
N VAL A 8 10.04 1.76 -0.07
CA VAL A 8 8.78 1.28 -0.65
C VAL A 8 8.71 -0.26 -0.60
N GLU A 9 9.81 -0.94 -0.96
CA GLU A 9 9.85 -2.41 -1.04
C GLU A 9 9.57 -3.09 0.30
N SER A 10 10.17 -2.60 1.39
CA SER A 10 9.89 -3.18 2.71
C SER A 10 8.47 -2.87 3.17
N GLY A 11 7.93 -1.70 2.82
CA GLY A 11 6.52 -1.36 3.04
C GLY A 11 5.58 -2.33 2.33
N GLU A 12 5.86 -2.65 1.07
CA GLU A 12 5.11 -3.65 0.29
C GLU A 12 5.22 -5.04 0.92
N ARG A 13 6.42 -5.49 1.30
CA ARG A 13 6.61 -6.80 1.95
C ARG A 13 5.78 -6.94 3.22
N ILE A 14 5.80 -5.92 4.08
CA ILE A 14 4.98 -5.93 5.30
C ILE A 14 3.50 -5.98 4.94
N PHE A 15 3.04 -5.13 4.02
CA PHE A 15 1.65 -5.17 3.57
C PHE A 15 1.26 -6.57 3.09
N ARG A 16 2.08 -7.22 2.27
CA ARG A 16 1.81 -8.57 1.75
C ARG A 16 1.72 -9.61 2.87
N SER A 17 2.52 -9.47 3.94
CA SER A 17 2.50 -10.38 5.10
C SER A 17 1.25 -10.29 6.00
N ILE A 18 0.51 -9.17 5.94
CA ILE A 18 -0.70 -8.98 6.76
C ILE A 18 -1.82 -9.89 6.22
N LYS A 19 -2.31 -10.82 7.04
CA LYS A 19 -3.35 -11.78 6.65
C LYS A 19 -4.72 -11.13 6.43
N VAL A 20 -5.13 -10.24 7.33
CA VAL A 20 -6.41 -9.52 7.27
C VAL A 20 -6.13 -8.04 7.06
N LYS A 21 -6.50 -7.52 5.90
CA LYS A 21 -6.25 -6.14 5.50
C LYS A 21 -7.58 -5.40 5.48
N GLY A 22 -7.73 -4.38 6.33
CA GLY A 22 -8.86 -3.45 6.25
C GLY A 22 -8.49 -2.17 5.52
N ALA A 23 -9.49 -1.32 5.28
CA ALA A 23 -9.34 -0.03 4.59
C ALA A 23 -8.17 0.83 5.10
N LYS A 24 -7.89 0.81 6.41
CA LYS A 24 -6.75 1.54 7.01
C LYS A 24 -5.38 1.05 6.50
N ILE A 25 -5.22 -0.25 6.30
CA ILE A 25 -3.96 -0.86 5.82
C ILE A 25 -3.74 -0.53 4.35
N TYR A 26 -4.78 -0.63 3.54
CA TYR A 26 -4.77 -0.21 2.13
C TYR A 26 -4.46 1.29 1.99
N GLY A 27 -5.13 2.14 2.76
CA GLY A 27 -4.90 3.59 2.76
C GLY A 27 -3.46 3.98 3.16
N ALA A 28 -2.87 3.25 4.12
CA ALA A 28 -1.47 3.48 4.50
C ALA A 28 -0.50 3.16 3.36
N LEU A 29 -0.72 2.06 2.62
CA LEU A 29 0.11 1.69 1.48
C LEU A 29 -0.05 2.68 0.32
N MET A 30 -1.29 3.06 -0.02
CA MET A 30 -1.57 4.05 -1.07
C MET A 30 -0.93 5.40 -0.76
N ASN A 31 -1.02 5.89 0.48
CA ASN A 31 -0.34 7.12 0.85
C ASN A 31 1.18 6.98 0.71
N GLY A 32 1.73 5.83 1.09
CA GLY A 32 3.14 5.50 0.87
C GLY A 32 3.55 5.61 -0.60
N TYR A 33 2.79 5.04 -1.54
CA TYR A 33 3.08 5.21 -2.97
C TYR A 33 2.98 6.64 -3.45
N ASN A 34 1.95 7.38 -3.03
CA ASN A 34 1.77 8.76 -3.43
C ASN A 34 2.94 9.65 -3.01
N LEU A 35 3.47 9.44 -1.80
CA LEU A 35 4.65 10.15 -1.29
C LEU A 35 5.94 9.84 -2.06
N ASN A 36 6.00 8.70 -2.75
CA ASN A 36 7.16 8.28 -3.55
C ASN A 36 6.99 8.51 -5.06
N GLY A 37 5.94 9.22 -5.48
CA GLY A 37 5.67 9.46 -6.90
C GLY A 37 5.18 8.22 -7.66
N GLU A 38 4.81 7.16 -6.96
CA GLU A 38 4.31 5.90 -7.54
C GLU A 38 2.78 5.85 -7.57
N SER A 39 2.12 6.98 -7.84
CA SER A 39 0.66 7.12 -7.73
C SER A 39 -0.12 6.10 -8.58
N TRP A 40 0.46 5.58 -9.67
CA TRP A 40 -0.15 4.52 -10.47
C TRP A 40 -0.36 3.21 -9.68
N LYS A 41 0.53 2.91 -8.72
CA LYS A 41 0.40 1.73 -7.84
C LYS A 41 -0.76 1.89 -6.85
N CYS A 42 -1.14 3.11 -6.49
CA CYS A 42 -2.33 3.36 -5.67
C CYS A 42 -3.59 2.78 -6.34
N PHE A 43 -3.77 3.02 -7.64
CA PHE A 43 -4.93 2.50 -8.38
C PHE A 43 -4.93 0.98 -8.42
N LYS A 44 -3.77 0.35 -8.66
CA LYS A 44 -3.64 -1.11 -8.67
C LYS A 44 -4.03 -1.73 -7.33
N ILE A 45 -3.60 -1.12 -6.22
CA ILE A 45 -3.92 -1.59 -4.87
C ILE A 45 -5.38 -1.31 -4.50
N PHE A 46 -5.97 -0.24 -5.03
CA PHE A 46 -7.38 0.07 -4.82
C PHE A 46 -8.29 -0.94 -5.51
N GLU A 47 -7.95 -1.35 -6.73
CA GLU A 47 -8.66 -2.45 -7.39
C GLU A 47 -8.46 -3.78 -6.64
N GLU A 48 -7.25 -4.09 -6.16
CA GLU A 48 -7.03 -5.30 -5.33
C GLU A 48 -7.85 -5.27 -4.03
N MET A 49 -8.10 -4.09 -3.45
CA MET A 49 -8.97 -3.96 -2.28
C MET A 49 -10.41 -4.35 -2.64
N LYS A 50 -10.94 -3.80 -3.75
CA LYS A 50 -12.33 -4.05 -4.20
C LYS A 50 -12.60 -5.51 -4.58
N GLU A 51 -11.60 -6.23 -5.07
CA GLU A 51 -11.73 -7.65 -5.41
C GLU A 51 -11.73 -8.58 -4.18
N LYS A 52 -11.28 -8.10 -3.02
CA LYS A 52 -11.07 -8.89 -1.80
C LYS A 52 -12.05 -8.57 -0.66
N ASP A 53 -12.86 -7.53 -0.82
CA ASP A 53 -14.05 -7.24 0.00
C ASP A 53 -15.28 -7.95 -0.59
#